data_AF-A0A534WSC1-F1
#
_entry.id   AF-A0A534WSC1-F1
#
_cell.length_a   1.000
_cell.length_b   1.000
_cell.length_c   1.000
_cell.angle_alpha   90.00
_cell.angle_beta   90.00
_cell.angle_gamma   90.00
#
_symmetry.space_group_name_H-M   'P 1'
#
loop_
_entity.id
_entity.type
_entity.pdbx_description
1 polymer ?
#
loop_
_entity_poly.entity_id
_entity_poly.type
_entity_poly.pdbx_seq_one_letter_code
_entity_poly.pdbx_strand_id
1 'polypeptide(L)' 'MTPPEPPWPHQSCLCSAKRRGIARKLTLAAVDWARKSGVKLVPVCPFAKAVFDRDPTIRDVLA' A
#
# COMPACT_ATOMS: atom_id res chain seq x y z
N MET A 1 3.12 -30.26 28.77
CA MET A 1 4.34 -29.45 28.64
C MET A 1 4.22 -28.56 27.40
N THR A 2 3.52 -27.44 27.55
CA THR A 2 3.52 -26.34 26.58
C THR A 2 4.64 -25.36 26.96
N PRO A 3 5.44 -24.88 26.00
CA PRO A 3 6.54 -23.95 26.25
C PRO A 3 6.02 -22.60 26.81
N PRO A 4 6.79 -21.92 27.67
CA PRO A 4 6.36 -20.69 28.34
C PRO A 4 6.21 -19.51 27.36
N GLU A 5 5.13 -18.76 27.52
CA GLU A 5 4.80 -17.60 26.70
C GLU A 5 5.82 -16.46 26.87
N PRO A 6 6.19 -15.75 25.79
CA PRO A 6 6.95 -14.52 25.89
C PRO A 6 6.03 -13.35 26.30
N PRO A 7 6.52 -12.36 27.07
CA PRO A 7 5.70 -11.25 27.58
C PRO A 7 5.55 -10.17 26.52
N TRP A 8 4.76 -10.45 25.48
CA TRP A 8 4.33 -9.43 24.52
C TRP A 8 2.81 -9.48 24.43
N PRO A 9 2.12 -8.33 24.38
CA PRO A 9 0.66 -8.33 24.37
C PRO A 9 0.17 -8.98 23.07
N HIS A 10 -0.38 -10.17 23.25
CA HIS A 10 -1.41 -10.86 22.48
C HIS A 10 -2.00 -10.00 21.36
N GLN A 11 -1.48 -10.28 20.16
CA GLN A 11 -1.96 -9.90 18.84
C GLN A 11 -3.49 -9.78 18.79
N SER A 12 -4.01 -8.56 18.97
CA SER A 12 -5.42 -8.25 18.73
C SER A 12 -5.52 -6.92 18.00
N CYS A 13 -5.83 -7.04 16.71
CA CYS A 13 -6.36 -6.02 15.82
C CYS A 13 -5.77 -4.58 15.94
N LEU A 14 -4.90 -4.23 15.00
CA LEU A 14 -4.46 -2.84 14.71
C LEU A 14 -5.63 -2.01 14.14
N CYS A 15 -6.69 -1.84 14.92
CA CYS A 15 -7.71 -0.86 14.68
C CYS A 15 -7.09 0.54 14.89
N SER A 16 -6.90 1.25 13.77
CA SER A 16 -7.06 2.71 13.65
C SER A 16 -5.84 3.64 13.55
N ALA A 17 -4.59 3.18 13.53
CA ALA A 17 -3.47 4.05 13.13
C ALA A 17 -3.16 3.95 11.63
N LYS A 18 -4.12 4.32 10.77
CA LYS A 18 -3.85 4.51 9.34
C LYS A 18 -2.85 5.66 9.18
N ARG A 19 -1.57 5.34 8.93
CA ARG A 19 -0.57 6.30 8.40
C ARG A 19 -0.94 6.68 6.95
N ARG A 20 -2.05 7.39 6.78
CA ARG A 20 -2.66 7.76 5.49
C ARG A 20 -1.71 8.56 4.58
N GLY A 21 -0.75 9.28 5.15
CA GLY A 21 0.18 10.12 4.39
C GLY A 21 1.31 9.37 3.67
N ILE A 22 1.73 8.21 4.18
CA ILE A 22 2.88 7.47 3.61
C ILE A 22 2.44 6.73 2.35
N ALA A 23 1.27 6.08 2.40
CA ALA A 23 0.76 5.31 1.28
C ALA A 23 0.61 6.18 0.02
N ARG A 24 0.10 7.42 0.15
CA ARG A 24 0.00 8.35 -0.99
C ARG A 24 1.35 8.71 -1.58
N LYS A 25 2.35 9.01 -0.75
CA LYS A 25 3.71 9.34 -1.22
C LYS A 25 4.35 8.18 -1.97
N LEU A 26 4.19 6.95 -1.45
CA LEU A 26 4.68 5.73 -2.09
C LEU A 26 3.99 5.48 -3.43
N THR A 27 2.67 5.66 -3.52
CA THR A 27 1.94 5.49 -4.78
C THR A 27 2.41 6.49 -5.84
N LEU A 28 2.60 7.76 -5.48
CA LEU A 28 3.09 8.78 -6.42
C LEU A 28 4.52 8.48 -6.90
N ALA A 29 5.42 8.08 -5.99
CA ALA A 29 6.78 7.68 -6.34
C ALA A 29 6.80 6.43 -7.24
N ALA A 30 5.94 5.45 -6.98
CA ALA A 30 5.80 4.25 -7.80
C ALA A 30 5.29 4.59 -9.22
N VAL A 31 4.34 5.52 -9.35
CA VAL A 31 3.84 5.96 -10.66
C VAL A 31 4.92 6.71 -11.44
N ASP A 32 5.68 7.61 -10.80
CA ASP A 32 6.79 8.32 -11.44
C ASP A 32 7.88 7.33 -11.92
N TRP A 33 8.21 6.33 -11.10
CA TRP A 33 9.12 5.26 -11.47
C TRP A 33 8.59 4.44 -12.65
N ALA A 34 7.31 4.05 -12.63
CA ALA A 34 6.68 3.30 -13.70
C ALA A 34 6.72 4.04 -15.04
N ARG A 35 6.49 5.36 -15.03
CA ARG A 35 6.61 6.21 -16.23
C ARG A 35 8.04 6.28 -16.77
N LYS A 36 9.02 6.43 -15.89
CA LYS A 36 10.44 6.51 -16.27
C LYS A 36 10.98 5.19 -16.80
N SER A 37 10.53 4.08 -16.22
CA SER A 37 10.97 2.74 -16.60
C SER A 37 10.13 2.11 -17.72
N GLY A 38 9.02 2.74 -18.14
CA GLY A 38 8.12 2.22 -19.16
C GLY A 38 7.40 0.93 -18.75
N VAL A 39 7.31 0.66 -17.45
CA VAL A 39 6.69 -0.55 -16.89
C VAL A 39 5.27 -0.28 -16.42
N LYS A 40 4.39 -1.26 -16.57
CA LYS A 40 2.99 -1.15 -16.14
C LYS A 40 2.82 -1.71 -14.72
N LEU A 41 2.02 -1.03 -13.90
CA LEU A 41 1.72 -1.38 -12.51
C LEU A 41 0.40 -2.16 -12.41
N VAL A 42 0.43 -3.27 -11.67
CA VAL A 42 -0.79 -4.02 -11.28
C VAL A 42 -1.07 -3.77 -9.79
N PRO A 43 -2.11 -3.01 -9.42
CA PRO A 43 -2.39 -2.69 -8.04
C PRO A 43 -3.08 -3.86 -7.32
N VAL A 44 -2.29 -4.73 -6.69
CA VAL A 44 -2.81 -5.81 -5.81
C VAL A 44 -3.36 -5.23 -4.49
N CYS A 45 -2.87 -4.05 -4.08
CA CYS A 45 -3.29 -3.39 -2.85
C CYS A 45 -4.59 -2.60 -3.06
N PRO A 46 -5.60 -2.75 -2.16
CA PRO A 46 -6.87 -2.02 -2.28
C PRO A 46 -6.73 -0.50 -2.16
N PHE A 47 -5.70 -0.02 -1.42
CA PHE A 47 -5.41 1.41 -1.34
C PHE A 47 -4.95 1.97 -2.68
N ALA A 48 -4.04 1.26 -3.36
CA ALA A 48 -3.54 1.69 -4.66
C ALA A 48 -4.72 1.78 -5.66
N LYS A 49 -5.57 0.76 -5.72
CA LYS A 49 -6.78 0.76 -6.55
C LYS A 49 -7.67 1.99 -6.27
N ALA A 50 -7.90 2.34 -5.01
CA ALA A 50 -8.68 3.51 -4.64
C ALA A 50 -8.02 4.85 -5.04
N VAL A 51 -6.69 4.93 -5.06
CA VAL A 51 -5.97 6.12 -5.54
C VAL A 51 -6.04 6.21 -7.08
N PHE A 52 -5.81 5.08 -7.78
CA PHE A 52 -5.97 4.99 -9.24
C PHE A 52 -7.39 5.28 -9.72
N ASP A 53 -8.39 4.98 -8.90
CA ASP A 53 -9.79 5.30 -9.22
C ASP A 53 -10.10 6.80 -9.10
N ARG A 54 -9.49 7.46 -8.10
CA ARG A 54 -9.68 8.89 -7.81
C ARG A 54 -8.88 9.81 -8.72
N ASP A 55 -7.68 9.40 -9.11
CA ASP A 55 -6.76 10.18 -9.94
C ASP A 55 -6.68 9.56 -11.35
N PRO A 56 -7.47 10.04 -12.34
CA PRO A 56 -7.48 9.47 -13.68
C PRO A 56 -6.16 9.68 -14.44
N THR A 57 -5.34 10.64 -14.02
CA THR A 57 -4.03 10.96 -14.61
C THR A 57 -3.00 9.85 -14.41
N ILE A 58 -3.18 8.97 -13.43
CA ILE A 58 -2.28 7.85 -13.14
C ILE A 58 -2.77 6.51 -13.72
N ARG A 59 -3.91 6.51 -14.43
CA ARG A 59 -4.41 5.32 -15.14
C ARG A 59 -3.55 4.92 -16.34
N ASP A 60 -2.71 5.83 -16.81
CA ASP A 60 -1.79 5.65 -17.93
C ASP A 60 -0.74 4.53 -17.70
N VAL A 61 -0.42 4.26 -16.43
CA VAL A 61 0.55 3.21 -16.05
C VAL A 61 -0.11 1.89 -15.66
N LEU A 62 -1.42 1.73 -15.82
CA LEU A 62 -2.12 0.46 -15.54
C LEU A 62 -2.00 -0.50 -16.73
N ALA A 63 -1.77 -1.79 -16.43
CA ALA A 63 -1.79 -2.88 -17.41
C ALA A 63 -3.20 -3.40 -17.64
#